data_AF-Q8SUU1-F1
#
_entry.id   AF-Q8SUU1-F1
#
_cell.length_a   1.000
_cell.length_b   1.000
_cell.length_c   1.000
_cell.angle_alpha   90.00
_cell.angle_beta   90.00
_cell.angle_gamma   90.00
#
_symmetry.space_group_name_H-M   'P 1'
#
loop_
_entity.id
_entity.type
_entity.pdbx_description
1 polymer ?
#
loop_
_entity_poly.entity_id
_entity_poly.type
_entity_poly.pdbx_seq_one_letter_code
_entity_poly.pdbx_strand_id
1 'polypeptide(L)'
;MGKLFKKFRIEKANERKKAKEKPKIKKTQEIRSHIRERSEIEKIFCCLDVSYRRRTGYRKIIGLNEAELEKNIFLVLEKVLEVVVTFDPVDSLFYSVLKRVLRLRNSVSIHPLLIDYFFASVLCGASYEDFGFFLLKNSPQLLVSNKDKILARLPDGELKSKISELKPRNRCPSIEYQQKFVILKDKVLIDDRRAK
;
A
#
# COMPACT_ATOMS: atom_id res chain seq x y z
N MET A 1 69.54 -24.78 37.45
CA MET A 1 68.20 -24.87 38.10
C MET A 1 67.31 -23.63 37.92
N GLY A 2 67.77 -22.38 38.13
CA GLY A 2 66.88 -21.20 38.18
C GLY A 2 66.08 -20.80 36.91
N LYS A 3 66.51 -21.20 35.70
CA LYS A 3 65.80 -20.88 34.44
C LYS A 3 64.59 -21.80 34.19
N LEU A 4 64.64 -23.05 34.64
CA LEU A 4 63.56 -24.03 34.49
C LEU A 4 62.38 -23.71 35.42
N PHE A 5 62.64 -23.35 36.68
CA PHE A 5 61.59 -22.95 37.61
C PHE A 5 60.86 -21.66 37.19
N LYS A 6 61.56 -20.70 36.58
CA LYS A 6 60.93 -19.50 36.01
C LYS A 6 59.99 -19.86 34.86
N LYS A 7 60.40 -20.75 33.95
CA LYS A 7 59.54 -21.24 32.86
C LYS A 7 58.29 -21.93 33.41
N PHE A 8 58.46 -22.85 34.36
CA PHE A 8 57.35 -23.59 34.97
C PHE A 8 56.35 -22.67 35.68
N ARG A 9 56.85 -21.63 36.36
CA ARG A 9 56.00 -20.65 37.06
C ARG A 9 55.21 -19.76 36.10
N ILE A 10 55.80 -19.40 34.96
CA ILE A 10 55.12 -18.66 33.88
C ILE A 10 54.07 -19.53 33.19
N GLU A 11 54.38 -20.80 32.96
CA GLU A 11 53.46 -21.78 32.36
C GLU A 11 52.21 -21.97 33.23
N LYS A 12 52.40 -22.22 34.54
CA LYS A 12 51.31 -22.39 35.50
C LYS A 12 50.46 -21.11 35.67
N ALA A 13 51.07 -19.93 35.51
CA ALA A 13 50.36 -18.66 35.51
C ALA A 13 49.50 -18.47 34.24
N ASN A 14 50.00 -18.91 33.08
CA ASN A 14 49.27 -18.86 31.82
C ASN A 14 48.11 -19.86 31.77
N GLU A 15 48.27 -21.05 32.35
CA GLU A 15 47.18 -22.02 32.52
C GLU A 15 46.05 -21.48 33.40
N ARG A 16 46.39 -20.82 34.51
CA ARG A 16 45.40 -20.17 35.39
C ARG A 16 44.67 -19.01 34.71
N LYS A 17 45.32 -18.32 33.78
CA LYS A 17 44.68 -17.26 32.96
C LYS A 17 43.74 -17.87 31.92
N LYS A 18 44.15 -18.94 31.23
CA LYS A 18 43.31 -19.66 30.26
C LYS A 18 42.08 -20.30 30.91
N ALA A 19 42.23 -20.86 32.12
CA ALA A 19 41.11 -21.46 32.86
C ALA A 19 40.08 -20.44 33.38
N LYS A 20 40.44 -19.14 33.46
CA LYS A 20 39.56 -18.05 33.89
C LYS A 20 38.98 -17.23 32.74
N GLU A 21 39.46 -17.40 31.50
CA GLU A 21 38.83 -16.78 30.35
C GLU A 21 37.54 -17.53 30.00
N LYS A 22 36.39 -16.90 30.29
CA LYS A 22 35.09 -17.34 29.78
C LYS A 22 35.18 -17.42 28.24
N PRO A 23 34.52 -18.40 27.59
CA PRO A 23 34.49 -18.47 26.14
C PRO A 23 33.95 -17.14 25.60
N LYS A 24 34.81 -16.38 24.91
CA LYS A 24 34.38 -15.18 24.20
C LYS A 24 33.59 -15.66 23.00
N ILE A 25 32.26 -15.52 23.07
CA ILE A 25 31.40 -15.62 21.89
C ILE A 25 31.96 -14.58 20.92
N LYS A 26 32.66 -15.03 19.87
CA LYS A 26 33.02 -14.15 18.76
C LYS A 26 31.70 -13.55 18.30
N LYS A 27 31.60 -12.22 18.22
CA LYS A 27 30.44 -11.55 17.62
C LYS A 27 30.14 -12.32 16.33
N THR A 28 28.95 -12.90 16.26
CA THR A 28 28.44 -13.49 15.02
C THR A 28 28.71 -12.46 13.95
N GLN A 29 29.54 -12.79 12.96
CA GLN A 29 29.58 -11.97 11.77
C GLN A 29 28.14 -12.01 11.27
N GLU A 30 27.43 -10.89 11.42
CA GLU A 30 26.18 -10.68 10.72
C GLU A 30 26.49 -11.02 9.27
N ILE A 31 25.85 -12.08 8.79
CA ILE A 31 25.86 -12.37 7.37
C ILE A 31 25.28 -11.11 6.77
N ARG A 32 26.12 -10.26 6.15
CA ARG A 32 25.67 -9.20 5.25
C ARG A 32 25.15 -9.88 4.00
N SER A 33 24.12 -10.70 4.14
CA SER A 33 23.31 -11.18 3.04
C SER A 33 22.56 -9.94 2.59
N HIS A 34 23.17 -9.21 1.67
CA HIS A 34 22.61 -8.09 0.92
C HIS A 34 21.65 -7.22 1.74
N ILE A 35 22.10 -6.04 2.15
CA ILE A 35 21.15 -4.92 2.28
C ILE A 35 20.53 -4.79 0.88
N ARG A 36 19.46 -5.55 0.60
CA ARG A 36 18.62 -5.34 -0.57
C ARG A 36 18.13 -3.93 -0.33
N GLU A 37 18.65 -2.99 -1.10
CA GLU A 37 18.11 -1.65 -1.09
C GLU A 37 16.61 -1.81 -1.26
N ARG A 38 15.85 -1.37 -0.25
CA ARG A 38 14.39 -1.44 -0.31
C ARG A 38 13.96 -0.72 -1.57
N SER A 39 13.01 -1.31 -2.30
CA SER A 39 12.44 -0.61 -3.46
C SER A 39 11.86 0.74 -3.02
N GLU A 40 11.79 1.72 -3.91
CA GLU A 40 11.19 3.02 -3.54
C GLU A 40 9.74 2.85 -3.07
N ILE A 41 9.02 1.87 -3.62
CA ILE A 41 7.69 1.45 -3.16
C ILE A 41 7.74 0.98 -1.70
N GLU A 42 8.61 0.04 -1.34
CA GLU A 42 8.74 -0.44 0.05
C GLU A 42 9.06 0.70 1.03
N LYS A 43 9.89 1.66 0.61
CA LYS A 43 10.18 2.87 1.41
C LYS A 43 8.93 3.74 1.59
N ILE A 44 8.10 3.89 0.55
CA ILE A 44 6.81 4.60 0.62
C ILE A 44 5.90 3.91 1.63
N PHE A 45 5.70 2.59 1.52
CA PHE A 45 4.87 1.81 2.42
C PHE A 45 5.30 1.97 3.88
N CYS A 46 6.60 1.80 4.16
CA CYS A 46 7.16 2.01 5.50
C CYS A 46 6.91 3.42 6.06
N CYS A 47 6.76 4.43 5.20
CA CYS A 47 6.42 5.79 5.64
C CYS A 47 4.91 5.99 5.84
N LEU A 48 4.06 5.31 5.06
CA LEU A 48 2.61 5.43 5.15
C LEU A 48 2.03 4.70 6.36
N ASP A 49 2.63 3.56 6.75
CA ASP A 49 2.20 2.75 7.90
C ASP A 49 2.38 3.49 9.25
N VAL A 50 3.18 4.56 9.27
CA VAL A 50 3.49 5.31 10.48
C VAL A 50 2.96 6.75 10.36
N SER A 51 1.97 7.10 11.17
CA SER A 51 1.23 8.38 11.08
C SER A 51 2.13 9.61 10.95
N TYR A 52 3.14 9.76 11.80
CA TYR A 52 4.06 10.91 11.76
C TYR A 52 5.02 10.94 10.55
N ARG A 53 5.14 9.83 9.80
CA ARG A 53 5.96 9.73 8.59
C ARG A 53 5.16 9.83 7.29
N ARG A 54 3.82 9.85 7.35
CA ARG A 54 2.96 9.88 6.16
C ARG A 54 3.28 11.02 5.21
N ARG A 55 3.57 12.23 5.72
CA ARG A 55 3.98 13.38 4.89
C ARG A 55 5.22 13.09 4.06
N THR A 56 6.18 12.35 4.61
CA THR A 56 7.37 11.89 3.89
C THR A 56 7.00 10.87 2.82
N GLY A 57 6.08 9.94 3.14
CA GLY A 57 5.50 9.00 2.17
C GLY A 57 4.82 9.72 1.00
N TYR A 58 3.98 10.72 1.28
CA TYR A 58 3.32 11.53 0.25
C TYR A 58 4.31 12.28 -0.65
N ARG A 59 5.35 12.90 -0.06
CA ARG A 59 6.41 13.54 -0.86
C ARG A 59 7.14 12.55 -1.76
N LYS A 60 7.43 11.34 -1.25
CA LYS A 60 8.02 10.27 -2.07
C LYS A 60 7.10 9.84 -3.21
N ILE A 61 5.80 9.70 -2.94
CA ILE A 61 4.82 9.39 -3.99
C ILE A 61 4.76 10.50 -5.04
N ILE A 62 4.86 11.78 -4.66
CA ILE A 62 4.88 12.92 -5.59
C ILE A 62 6.19 12.97 -6.41
N GLY A 63 7.29 12.48 -5.86
CA GLY A 63 8.59 12.40 -6.54
C GLY A 63 8.81 11.13 -7.37
N LEU A 64 7.96 10.10 -7.21
CA LEU A 64 8.13 8.81 -7.87
C LEU A 64 8.01 8.92 -9.40
N ASN A 65 8.70 8.07 -10.16
CA ASN A 65 8.53 7.98 -11.61
C ASN A 65 7.08 7.61 -11.96
N GLU A 66 6.51 8.25 -12.99
CA GLU A 66 5.15 7.99 -13.47
C GLU A 66 4.93 6.53 -13.82
N ALA A 67 5.83 5.90 -14.58
CA ALA A 67 5.71 4.49 -14.98
C ALA A 67 5.74 3.53 -13.77
N GLU A 68 6.52 3.86 -12.74
CA GLU A 68 6.59 3.08 -11.51
C GLU A 68 5.33 3.26 -10.66
N LEU A 69 4.80 4.49 -10.60
CA LEU A 69 3.55 4.79 -9.92
C LEU A 69 2.36 4.12 -10.61
N GLU A 70 2.28 4.15 -11.94
CA GLU A 70 1.23 3.48 -12.72
C GLU A 70 1.22 1.97 -12.47
N LYS A 71 2.40 1.33 -12.42
CA LYS A 71 2.54 -0.11 -12.15
C LYS A 71 2.06 -0.49 -10.75
N ASN A 72 2.21 0.40 -9.77
CA ASN A 72 1.90 0.17 -8.36
C ASN A 72 0.68 0.97 -7.87
N ILE A 73 -0.15 1.48 -8.79
CA ILE A 73 -1.19 2.47 -8.49
C ILE A 73 -2.17 1.99 -7.42
N PHE A 74 -2.62 0.73 -7.49
CA PHE A 74 -3.55 0.15 -6.52
C PHE A 74 -2.95 0.07 -5.13
N LEU A 75 -1.76 -0.51 -5.03
CA LEU A 75 -1.01 -0.69 -3.79
C LEU A 75 -0.77 0.66 -3.08
N VAL A 76 -0.28 1.65 -3.83
CA VAL A 76 -0.01 2.98 -3.28
C VAL A 76 -1.32 3.67 -2.88
N LEU A 77 -2.34 3.61 -3.74
CA LEU A 77 -3.59 4.32 -3.49
C LEU A 77 -4.36 3.74 -2.31
N GLU A 78 -4.44 2.42 -2.17
CA GLU A 78 -5.11 1.75 -1.05
C GLU A 78 -4.54 2.26 0.28
N LYS A 79 -3.21 2.26 0.42
CA LYS A 79 -2.55 2.81 1.62
C LYS A 79 -2.73 4.30 1.83
N VAL A 80 -2.79 5.08 0.75
CA VAL A 80 -3.08 6.50 0.88
C VAL A 80 -4.51 6.70 1.38
N LEU A 81 -5.48 5.99 0.81
CA LEU A 81 -6.90 6.10 1.14
C LEU A 81 -7.26 5.56 2.52
N GLU A 82 -6.47 4.68 3.14
CA GLU A 82 -6.67 4.28 4.55
C GLU A 82 -6.89 5.50 5.46
N VAL A 83 -6.22 6.63 5.18
CA VAL A 83 -6.37 7.85 5.98
C VAL A 83 -7.80 8.40 5.99
N VAL A 84 -8.58 8.28 4.91
CA VAL A 84 -9.95 8.85 4.86
C VAL A 84 -10.95 8.07 5.68
N VAL A 85 -10.63 6.83 6.06
CA VAL A 85 -11.44 5.99 6.96
C VAL A 85 -10.89 5.97 8.38
N THR A 86 -9.72 6.55 8.60
CA THR A 86 -9.19 6.81 9.94
C THR A 86 -9.60 8.20 10.42
N PHE A 87 -9.62 8.41 11.74
CA PHE A 87 -9.80 9.73 12.35
C PHE A 87 -8.53 10.60 12.30
N ASP A 88 -7.53 10.20 11.51
CA ASP A 88 -6.31 10.98 11.34
C ASP A 88 -6.58 12.20 10.45
N PRO A 89 -5.90 13.33 10.71
CA PRO A 89 -6.10 14.54 9.92
C PRO A 89 -5.62 14.35 8.48
N VAL A 90 -6.48 14.71 7.53
CA VAL A 90 -6.15 14.78 6.11
C VAL A 90 -5.51 16.13 5.80
N ASP A 91 -4.37 16.12 5.12
CA ASP A 91 -3.65 17.36 4.78
C ASP A 91 -3.60 17.64 3.26
N SER A 92 -3.06 18.81 2.90
CA SER A 92 -2.94 19.20 1.49
C SER A 92 -2.02 18.31 0.66
N LEU A 93 -1.06 17.61 1.30
CA LEU A 93 -0.18 16.66 0.61
C LEU A 93 -0.94 15.39 0.22
N PHE A 94 -1.84 14.91 1.06
CA PHE A 94 -2.76 13.81 0.71
C PHE A 94 -3.53 14.12 -0.57
N TYR A 95 -4.20 15.28 -0.66
CA TYR A 95 -4.94 15.66 -1.86
C TYR A 95 -4.04 15.90 -3.08
N SER A 96 -2.79 16.33 -2.86
CA SER A 96 -1.80 16.47 -3.91
C SER A 96 -1.41 15.11 -4.51
N VAL A 97 -1.27 14.08 -3.66
CA VAL A 97 -1.05 12.70 -4.10
C VAL A 97 -2.24 12.18 -4.89
N LEU A 98 -3.46 12.31 -4.36
CA LEU A 98 -4.66 11.86 -5.08
C LEU A 98 -4.83 12.54 -6.43
N LYS A 99 -4.60 13.86 -6.49
CA LYS A 99 -4.66 14.62 -7.74
C LYS A 99 -3.62 14.14 -8.75
N ARG A 100 -2.43 13.75 -8.29
CA ARG A 100 -1.40 13.15 -9.15
C ARG A 100 -1.88 11.80 -9.69
N VAL A 101 -2.38 10.94 -8.80
CA VAL A 101 -2.85 9.60 -9.16
C VAL A 101 -4.02 9.65 -10.14
N LEU A 102 -4.97 10.56 -9.96
CA LEU A 102 -6.10 10.77 -10.88
C LEU A 102 -5.70 11.30 -12.27
N ARG A 103 -4.47 11.83 -12.43
CA ARG A 103 -3.96 12.30 -13.72
C ARG A 103 -3.19 11.23 -14.50
N LEU A 104 -2.96 10.06 -13.90
CA LEU A 104 -2.32 8.93 -14.56
C LEU A 104 -3.20 8.35 -15.66
N ARG A 105 -2.59 7.71 -16.65
CA ARG A 105 -3.32 7.18 -17.81
C ARG A 105 -4.25 6.03 -17.43
N ASN A 106 -3.84 5.23 -16.45
CA ASN A 106 -4.60 4.11 -15.92
C ASN A 106 -5.48 4.48 -14.72
N SER A 107 -5.72 5.77 -14.44
CA SER A 107 -6.53 6.25 -13.30
C SER A 107 -7.98 5.74 -13.31
N VAL A 108 -8.53 5.35 -14.46
CA VAL A 108 -9.88 4.77 -14.51
C VAL A 108 -9.95 3.44 -13.75
N SER A 109 -8.86 2.68 -13.67
CA SER A 109 -8.80 1.38 -13.02
C SER A 109 -9.02 1.44 -11.50
N ILE A 110 -8.71 2.58 -10.87
CA ILE A 110 -8.84 2.80 -9.43
C ILE A 110 -10.17 3.45 -9.02
N HIS A 111 -11.03 3.79 -9.98
CA HIS A 111 -12.32 4.42 -9.70
C HIS A 111 -13.21 3.61 -8.74
N PRO A 112 -13.32 2.27 -8.86
CA PRO A 112 -14.06 1.47 -7.88
C PRO A 112 -13.50 1.64 -6.47
N LEU A 113 -12.18 1.58 -6.32
CA LEU A 113 -11.49 1.72 -5.04
C LEU A 113 -11.77 3.08 -4.38
N LEU A 114 -11.78 4.17 -5.17
CA LEU A 114 -12.11 5.50 -4.67
C LEU A 114 -13.55 5.60 -4.14
N ILE A 115 -14.50 4.94 -4.79
CA ILE A 115 -15.90 4.89 -4.34
C ILE A 115 -16.06 4.03 -3.09
N ASP A 116 -15.38 2.89 -3.03
CA ASP A 116 -15.45 2.01 -1.86
C ASP A 116 -14.93 2.73 -0.61
N TYR A 117 -13.81 3.44 -0.71
CA TYR A 117 -13.28 4.26 0.38
C TYR A 117 -14.14 5.48 0.70
N PHE A 118 -14.83 6.06 -0.29
CA PHE A 118 -15.80 7.12 -0.04
C PHE A 118 -17.02 6.61 0.74
N PHE A 119 -17.53 5.42 0.40
CA PHE A 119 -18.60 4.81 1.19
C PHE A 119 -18.13 4.44 2.60
N ALA A 120 -16.94 3.88 2.72
CA ALA A 120 -16.36 3.56 4.02
C ALA A 120 -16.19 4.82 4.87
N SER A 121 -15.75 5.94 4.30
CA SER A 121 -15.58 7.20 5.04
C SER A 121 -16.92 7.78 5.50
N VAL A 122 -17.97 7.67 4.69
CA VAL A 122 -19.35 8.01 5.10
C VAL A 122 -19.81 7.13 6.26
N LEU A 123 -19.60 5.82 6.20
CA LEU A 123 -19.97 4.89 7.27
C LEU A 123 -19.19 5.13 8.56
N CYS A 124 -17.90 5.46 8.46
CA CYS A 124 -17.05 5.80 9.59
C CYS A 124 -17.33 7.21 10.14
N GLY A 125 -18.07 8.06 9.42
CA GLY A 125 -18.28 9.46 9.78
C GLY A 125 -16.99 10.29 9.78
N ALA A 126 -15.95 9.85 9.06
CA ALA A 126 -14.63 10.47 9.06
C ALA A 126 -14.32 11.06 7.69
N SER A 127 -13.91 12.33 7.62
CA SER A 127 -13.34 12.98 6.42
C SER A 127 -14.16 12.88 5.11
N TYR A 128 -15.42 12.44 5.16
CA TYR A 128 -16.22 12.14 3.96
C TYR A 128 -16.64 13.42 3.23
N GLU A 129 -16.85 14.53 3.93
CA GLU A 129 -17.23 15.80 3.31
C GLU A 129 -16.10 16.34 2.44
N ASP A 130 -14.90 16.51 3.02
CA ASP A 130 -13.73 17.01 2.32
C ASP A 130 -13.31 16.08 1.18
N PHE A 131 -13.34 14.76 1.42
CA PHE A 131 -13.05 13.77 0.37
C PHE A 131 -14.12 13.79 -0.74
N GLY A 132 -15.39 13.92 -0.39
CA GLY A 132 -16.50 14.04 -1.33
C GLY A 132 -16.40 15.30 -2.19
N PHE A 133 -16.10 16.46 -1.60
CA PHE A 133 -15.86 17.70 -2.35
C PHE A 133 -14.64 17.60 -3.26
N PHE A 134 -13.58 16.90 -2.83
CA PHE A 134 -12.44 16.62 -3.69
C PHE A 134 -12.85 15.78 -4.92
N LEU A 135 -13.64 14.72 -4.73
CA LEU A 135 -14.16 13.90 -5.83
C LEU A 135 -15.09 14.70 -6.75
N LEU A 136 -15.95 15.56 -6.20
CA LEU A 136 -16.83 16.46 -6.95
C LEU A 136 -16.03 17.35 -7.92
N LYS A 137 -14.89 17.86 -7.47
CA LYS A 137 -14.04 18.77 -8.24
C LYS A 137 -13.18 18.06 -9.29
N ASN A 138 -12.63 16.88 -8.98
CA ASN A 138 -11.62 16.23 -9.82
C ASN A 138 -12.17 15.07 -10.64
N SER A 139 -13.22 14.39 -10.15
CA SER A 139 -13.82 13.22 -10.79
C SER A 139 -15.35 13.20 -10.66
N PRO A 140 -16.08 14.25 -11.08
CA PRO A 140 -17.55 14.31 -10.95
C PRO A 140 -18.26 13.15 -11.66
N GLN A 141 -17.69 12.63 -12.75
CA GLN A 141 -18.19 11.46 -13.47
C GLN A 141 -18.33 10.23 -12.56
N LEU A 142 -17.43 10.06 -11.60
CA LEU A 142 -17.43 8.92 -10.67
C LEU A 142 -18.65 8.97 -9.75
N LEU A 143 -18.99 10.17 -9.30
CA LEU A 143 -20.16 10.44 -8.46
C LEU A 143 -21.46 10.31 -9.25
N VAL A 144 -21.47 10.77 -10.51
CA VAL A 144 -22.62 10.59 -11.42
C VAL A 144 -22.92 9.10 -11.63
N SER A 145 -21.90 8.28 -11.93
CA SER A 145 -22.09 6.85 -12.17
C SER A 145 -22.59 6.06 -10.95
N ASN A 146 -22.40 6.60 -9.74
CA ASN A 146 -22.81 5.96 -8.49
C ASN A 146 -23.85 6.79 -7.72
N LYS A 147 -24.50 7.75 -8.38
CA LYS A 147 -25.30 8.81 -7.74
C LYS A 147 -26.37 8.26 -6.81
N ASP A 148 -27.16 7.30 -7.28
CA ASP A 148 -28.28 6.76 -6.49
C ASP A 148 -27.80 6.05 -5.21
N LYS A 149 -26.72 5.27 -5.33
CA LYS A 149 -26.09 4.58 -4.19
C LYS A 149 -25.49 5.57 -3.19
N ILE A 150 -24.91 6.66 -3.68
CA ILE A 150 -24.33 7.73 -2.85
C ILE A 150 -25.42 8.47 -2.10
N LEU A 151 -26.45 8.96 -2.79
CA LEU A 151 -27.52 9.75 -2.18
C LEU A 151 -28.31 8.97 -1.12
N ALA A 152 -28.43 7.64 -1.29
CA ALA A 152 -29.07 6.78 -0.30
C ALA A 152 -28.28 6.64 1.02
N ARG A 153 -26.96 6.81 1.00
CA ARG A 153 -26.09 6.62 2.17
C ARG A 153 -25.60 7.93 2.78
N LEU A 154 -25.59 9.01 2.01
CA LEU A 154 -25.07 10.30 2.48
C LEU A 154 -26.07 10.96 3.45
N PRO A 155 -25.60 11.47 4.60
CA PRO A 155 -26.42 12.35 5.44
C PRO A 155 -26.83 13.61 4.66
N ASP A 156 -27.95 14.21 5.07
CA ASP A 156 -28.41 15.46 4.48
C ASP A 156 -27.42 16.59 4.79
N GLY A 157 -27.02 17.33 3.77
CA GLY A 157 -26.00 18.36 3.88
C GLY A 157 -25.58 18.92 2.52
N GLU A 158 -24.65 19.87 2.52
CA GLU A 158 -24.20 20.59 1.31
C GLU A 158 -23.65 19.62 0.25
N LEU A 159 -22.85 18.63 0.67
CA LEU A 159 -22.28 17.64 -0.23
C LEU A 159 -23.38 16.85 -0.96
N LYS A 160 -24.43 16.42 -0.24
CA LYS A 160 -25.56 15.67 -0.81
C LYS A 160 -26.30 16.49 -1.86
N SER A 161 -26.59 17.76 -1.54
CA SER A 161 -27.23 18.70 -2.47
C SER A 161 -26.42 18.87 -3.75
N LYS A 162 -25.11 19.12 -3.65
CA LYS A 162 -24.26 19.28 -4.84
C LYS A 162 -24.18 18.02 -5.70
N ILE A 163 -24.12 16.83 -5.09
CA ILE A 163 -24.13 15.56 -5.83
C ILE A 163 -25.49 15.34 -6.51
N SER A 164 -26.59 15.72 -5.86
CA SER A 164 -27.94 15.62 -6.42
C SER A 164 -28.13 16.49 -7.66
N GLU A 165 -27.46 17.63 -7.74
CA GLU A 165 -27.51 18.56 -8.87
C GLU A 165 -26.65 18.11 -10.06
N LEU A 166 -25.74 17.15 -9.87
CA LEU A 166 -24.91 16.64 -10.95
C LEU A 166 -25.79 16.02 -12.05
N LYS A 167 -25.68 16.57 -13.25
CA LYS A 167 -26.32 16.04 -14.45
C LYS A 167 -25.40 15.03 -15.13
N PRO A 168 -25.94 13.92 -15.67
CA PRO A 168 -25.15 13.05 -16.51
C PRO A 168 -24.67 13.85 -17.73
N ARG A 169 -23.34 13.96 -17.91
CA ARG A 169 -22.78 14.48 -19.15
C ARG A 169 -22.91 13.38 -20.20
N ASN A 170 -23.64 13.68 -21.29
CA ASN A 170 -23.61 12.88 -22.51
C ASN A 170 -22.19 12.86 -23.05
N ARG A 171 -21.47 11.76 -22.80
CA ARG A 171 -20.18 11.29 -23.37
C ARG A 171 -19.24 10.81 -22.26
N CYS A 172 -19.34 9.53 -21.93
CA CYS A 172 -18.17 8.75 -21.59
C CYS A 172 -18.17 7.47 -22.43
N PRO A 173 -17.02 7.05 -22.96
CA PRO A 173 -16.88 5.70 -23.49
C PRO A 173 -17.03 4.74 -22.31
N SER A 174 -18.10 3.95 -22.31
CA SER A 174 -18.14 2.73 -21.53
C SER A 174 -17.04 1.82 -22.07
N ILE A 175 -16.02 1.54 -21.26
CA ILE A 175 -15.18 0.38 -21.52
C ILE A 175 -16.03 -0.81 -21.09
N GLU A 176 -16.76 -1.39 -22.04
CA GLU A 176 -17.34 -2.71 -21.84
C GLU A 176 -16.19 -3.69 -21.66
N TYR A 177 -15.97 -4.12 -20.42
CA TYR A 177 -15.03 -5.18 -20.12
C TYR A 177 -15.65 -6.49 -20.64
N GLN A 178 -15.40 -6.83 -21.91
CA GLN A 178 -15.75 -8.14 -22.46
C GLN A 178 -14.78 -9.19 -21.88
N GLN A 179 -15.01 -9.59 -20.63
CA GLN A 179 -14.32 -10.73 -20.05
C GLN A 179 -14.88 -11.99 -20.71
N LYS A 180 -14.23 -12.45 -21.78
CA LYS A 180 -14.49 -13.77 -22.37
C LYS A 180 -14.03 -14.83 -21.38
N PHE A 181 -14.94 -15.32 -20.54
CA PHE A 181 -14.71 -16.53 -19.79
C PHE A 181 -14.72 -17.71 -20.76
N VAL A 182 -13.55 -18.27 -21.05
CA VAL A 182 -13.47 -19.61 -21.63
C VAL A 182 -13.78 -20.56 -20.48
N ILE A 183 -15.02 -21.02 -20.41
CA ILE A 183 -15.37 -22.16 -19.56
C ILE A 183 -14.62 -23.36 -20.16
N LEU A 184 -13.50 -23.72 -19.55
CA LEU A 184 -12.89 -25.03 -19.76
C LEU A 184 -13.88 -26.05 -19.20
N LYS A 185 -14.81 -26.51 -20.03
CA LYS A 185 -15.60 -27.70 -19.72
C LYS A 185 -14.59 -28.84 -19.60
N ASP A 186 -14.47 -29.36 -18.39
CA ASP A 186 -13.71 -30.56 -18.07
C ASP A 186 -14.03 -31.66 -19.09
N LYS A 187 -13.11 -31.88 -20.03
CA LYS A 187 -13.04 -33.16 -20.73
C LYS A 187 -12.41 -34.12 -19.74
N VAL A 188 -13.25 -34.71 -18.88
CA VAL A 188 -12.92 -36.00 -18.29
C VAL A 188 -12.88 -36.98 -19.45
N LEU A 189 -11.68 -37.28 -19.94
CA LEU A 189 -11.44 -38.41 -20.81
C LEU A 189 -11.67 -39.67 -19.95
N ILE A 190 -12.88 -40.21 -19.99
CA ILE A 190 -13.13 -41.59 -19.58
C ILE A 190 -12.71 -42.43 -20.79
N ASP A 191 -11.57 -43.08 -20.64
CA ASP A 191 -11.02 -44.05 -21.59
C ASP A 191 -11.87 -45.33 -21.53
N ASP A 192 -12.97 -45.36 -22.29
CA ASP A 192 -13.79 -46.56 -22.45
C ASP A 192 -13.11 -47.52 -23.44
N ARG A 193 -11.99 -48.10 -23.00
CA ARG A 193 -11.46 -49.35 -23.54
C ARG A 193 -11.75 -50.47 -22.55
N ARG A 194 -13.01 -50.92 -22.49
CA ARG A 194 -13.40 -52.29 -22.08
C ARG A 194 -14.92 -52.48 -22.24
N ALA A 195 -15.33 -52.82 -23.44
CA ALA A 195 -16.47 -53.70 -23.64
C ALA A 195 -16.17 -54.58 -24.87
N LYS A 196 -15.77 -55.82 -24.58
CA LYS A 196 -15.90 -56.96 -25.49
C LYS A 196 -17.28 -57.55 -25.26
#